data_AF-A0A6L9XZG4-F1
#
_entry.id   AF-A0A6L9XZG4-F1
#
_cell.length_a   1.000
_cell.length_b   1.000
_cell.length_c   1.000
_cell.angle_alpha   90.00
_cell.angle_beta   90.00
_cell.angle_gamma   90.00
#
_symmetry.space_group_name_H-M   'P 1'
#
loop_
_entity.id
_entity.type
_entity.pdbx_description
1 polymer ?
#
loop_
_entity_poly.entity_id
_entity_poly.type
_entity_poly.pdbx_seq_one_letter_code
_entity_poly.pdbx_strand_id
1 'polypeptide(L)'
;MANAEQKYRVCVIEDDPDVALFMKTVLEKRADALVLAITDPAKALAGIAEFEPDMVITDIEMPGISGLDLLKELRGTYPDLPVAVMTAHVSIDYAVSALRSQADEFLTKPIASADLVALVTRLAAKGRLTKTAQEPQVVLAIGAHPDDVEIGVGGILAAHRAAGNRVVILTLSRGARGGDADDRQHESLAAAELLGARLFMEDLEDTQISAADPTVGIIERVIAEVRPDIVYTHSAHERHQDHRAVHAATLIAARAVRTVCCYQSPSATIDFRPTRFVPIDGFTDAKLALIRCFESQTEVRAYLEPDFVLATARYWSRFGGGTSCEPLEVIKDTVDISVPASSITNAARLKGERP
;
A
#
# COMPACT_ATOMS: atom_id res chain seq x y z
N MET A 1 18.28 -3.43 24.37
CA MET A 1 16.85 -3.18 24.63
C MET A 1 16.16 -3.24 23.29
N ALA A 2 15.26 -4.21 23.06
CA ALA A 2 14.56 -4.34 21.78
C ALA A 2 13.63 -3.13 21.58
N ASN A 3 13.61 -2.59 20.36
CA ASN A 3 12.92 -1.36 20.00
C ASN A 3 11.41 -1.53 20.23
N ALA A 4 10.78 -0.64 21.00
CA ALA A 4 9.35 -0.73 21.34
C ALA A 4 8.43 -0.65 20.09
N GLU A 5 8.93 -0.11 18.99
CA GLU A 5 8.25 -0.03 17.68
C GLU A 5 8.11 -1.38 16.96
N GLN A 6 8.79 -2.44 17.42
CA GLN A 6 8.78 -3.73 16.72
C GLN A 6 7.82 -4.77 17.31
N LYS A 7 7.32 -4.56 18.53
CA LYS A 7 6.49 -5.55 19.26
C LYS A 7 5.04 -5.55 18.81
N TYR A 8 4.42 -6.74 18.72
CA TYR A 8 2.98 -6.86 18.42
C TYR A 8 2.11 -6.20 19.49
N ARG A 9 1.12 -5.39 19.10
CA ARG A 9 0.19 -4.75 20.03
C ARG A 9 -1.02 -5.65 20.21
N VAL A 10 -1.20 -6.24 21.39
CA VAL A 10 -2.30 -7.18 21.65
C VAL A 10 -3.19 -6.64 22.74
N CYS A 11 -4.49 -6.55 22.46
CA CYS A 11 -5.49 -6.21 23.47
C CYS A 11 -6.14 -7.50 23.98
N VAL A 12 -6.08 -7.73 25.29
CA VAL A 12 -6.71 -8.86 25.97
C VAL A 12 -7.86 -8.34 26.83
N ILE A 13 -9.05 -8.88 26.64
CA ILE A 13 -10.27 -8.47 27.33
C ILE A 13 -10.81 -9.69 28.07
N GLU A 14 -10.69 -9.65 29.39
CA GLU A 14 -10.89 -10.79 30.28
C GLU A 14 -11.19 -10.25 31.68
N ASP A 15 -12.38 -10.54 32.20
CA ASP A 15 -12.83 -10.01 33.49
C ASP A 15 -12.17 -10.69 34.69
N ASP A 16 -11.66 -11.91 34.52
CA ASP A 16 -10.80 -12.58 35.52
C ASP A 16 -9.37 -11.95 35.50
N PRO A 17 -8.97 -11.22 36.56
CA PRO A 17 -7.67 -10.57 36.61
C PRO A 17 -6.48 -11.54 36.57
N ASP A 18 -6.65 -12.76 37.08
CA ASP A 18 -5.58 -13.76 37.11
C ASP A 18 -5.35 -14.35 35.71
N VAL A 19 -6.44 -14.62 34.96
CA VAL A 19 -6.35 -15.06 33.56
C VAL A 19 -5.76 -13.95 32.69
N ALA A 20 -6.22 -12.71 32.85
CA ALA A 20 -5.69 -11.56 32.13
C ALA A 20 -4.19 -11.36 32.38
N LEU A 21 -3.75 -11.47 33.65
CA LEU A 21 -2.35 -11.35 34.04
C LEU A 21 -1.50 -12.50 33.50
N PHE A 22 -2.01 -13.73 33.52
CA PHE A 22 -1.36 -14.89 32.93
C PHE A 22 -1.11 -14.68 31.44
N MET A 23 -2.14 -14.30 30.68
CA MET A 23 -2.03 -14.07 29.24
C MET A 23 -1.04 -12.95 28.93
N LYS A 24 -1.14 -11.82 29.63
CA LYS A 24 -0.19 -10.71 29.52
C LYS A 24 1.24 -11.20 29.71
N THR A 25 1.49 -11.92 30.80
CA THR A 25 2.84 -12.42 31.14
C THR A 25 3.38 -13.38 30.09
N VAL A 26 2.56 -14.30 29.58
CA VAL A 26 2.96 -15.27 28.55
C VAL A 26 3.30 -14.55 27.25
N LEU A 27 2.42 -13.66 26.79
CA LEU A 27 2.56 -12.96 25.52
C LEU A 27 3.73 -11.98 25.51
N GLU A 28 3.91 -11.19 26.57
CA GLU A 28 5.05 -10.25 26.66
C GLU A 28 6.40 -10.98 26.72
N LYS A 29 6.46 -12.17 27.34
CA LYS A 29 7.71 -12.95 27.46
C LYS A 29 8.02 -13.84 26.27
N ARG A 30 7.00 -14.33 25.55
CA ARG A 30 7.17 -15.40 24.54
C ARG A 30 6.68 -15.07 23.14
N ALA A 31 5.83 -14.06 22.97
CA ALA A 31 5.27 -13.65 21.68
C ALA A 31 5.79 -12.30 21.17
N ASP A 32 6.78 -11.71 21.85
CA ASP A 32 7.31 -10.37 21.58
C ASP A 32 6.20 -9.31 21.43
N ALA A 33 5.22 -9.37 22.33
CA ALA A 33 4.05 -8.50 22.32
C ALA A 33 4.15 -7.40 23.39
N LEU A 34 3.54 -6.24 23.11
CA LEU A 34 3.07 -5.27 24.08
C LEU A 34 1.59 -5.55 24.32
N VAL A 35 1.20 -5.78 25.58
CA VAL A 35 -0.16 -6.23 25.90
C VAL A 35 -0.91 -5.20 26.74
N LEU A 36 -2.05 -4.76 26.23
CA LEU A 36 -3.07 -4.07 26.99
C LEU A 36 -4.06 -5.10 27.54
N ALA A 37 -4.15 -5.24 28.86
CA ALA A 37 -5.13 -6.10 29.52
C ALA A 37 -6.27 -5.23 30.08
N ILE A 38 -7.50 -5.51 29.66
CA ILE A 38 -8.73 -4.82 30.06
C ILE A 38 -9.59 -5.81 30.83
N THR A 39 -9.76 -5.57 32.13
CA THR A 39 -10.60 -6.40 33.01
C THR A 39 -12.03 -5.89 33.16
N ASP A 40 -12.30 -4.69 32.64
CA ASP A 40 -13.63 -4.08 32.62
C ASP A 40 -14.09 -3.98 31.16
N PRO A 41 -14.97 -4.89 30.70
CA PRO A 41 -15.44 -4.93 29.32
C PRO A 41 -16.03 -3.59 28.84
N ALA A 42 -16.59 -2.77 29.73
CA ALA A 42 -17.12 -1.45 29.37
C ALA A 42 -16.04 -0.47 28.86
N LYS A 43 -14.76 -0.73 29.16
CA LYS A 43 -13.62 0.08 28.71
C LYS A 43 -12.96 -0.48 27.44
N ALA A 44 -13.44 -1.61 26.92
CA ALA A 44 -12.85 -2.30 25.77
C ALA A 44 -12.68 -1.38 24.56
N LEU A 45 -13.77 -0.76 24.10
CA LEU A 45 -13.76 0.07 22.88
C LEU A 45 -12.86 1.29 23.00
N ALA A 46 -12.93 1.99 24.13
CA ALA A 46 -12.07 3.14 24.40
C ALA A 46 -10.59 2.73 24.45
N GLY A 47 -10.28 1.62 25.12
CA GLY A 47 -8.93 1.07 25.17
C GLY A 47 -8.42 0.61 23.81
N ILE A 48 -9.26 0.00 22.97
CA ILE A 48 -8.91 -0.41 21.61
C ILE A 48 -8.63 0.82 20.73
N ALA A 49 -9.46 1.86 20.83
CA ALA A 49 -9.27 3.09 20.06
C ALA A 49 -7.96 3.81 20.41
N GLU A 50 -7.60 3.87 21.70
CA GLU A 50 -6.36 4.51 22.15
C GLU A 50 -5.12 3.63 21.89
N PHE A 51 -5.25 2.32 22.10
CA PHE A 51 -4.14 1.39 21.98
C PHE A 51 -3.90 0.91 20.56
N GLU A 52 -4.85 1.05 19.63
CA GLU A 52 -4.72 0.61 18.25
C GLU A 52 -4.04 -0.78 18.14
N PRO A 53 -4.65 -1.85 18.65
CA PRO A 53 -4.04 -3.17 18.66
C PRO A 53 -3.90 -3.77 17.26
N ASP A 54 -2.90 -4.65 17.08
CA ASP A 54 -2.75 -5.53 15.92
C ASP A 54 -3.73 -6.71 15.99
N MET A 55 -4.19 -7.10 17.18
CA MET A 55 -5.29 -8.06 17.37
C MET A 55 -5.98 -7.89 18.73
N VAL A 56 -7.20 -8.41 18.83
CA VAL A 56 -7.96 -8.51 20.09
C VAL A 56 -8.13 -9.97 20.47
N ILE A 57 -8.00 -10.27 21.76
CA ILE A 57 -8.46 -11.52 22.38
C ILE A 57 -9.54 -11.14 23.39
N THR A 58 -10.72 -11.75 23.30
CA THR A 58 -11.83 -11.46 24.23
C THR A 58 -12.40 -12.75 24.78
N ASP A 59 -12.79 -12.76 26.06
CA ASP A 59 -13.63 -13.84 26.58
C ASP A 59 -15.08 -13.71 26.10
N ILE A 60 -15.80 -14.83 25.98
CA ILE A 60 -17.24 -14.81 25.63
C ILE A 60 -18.07 -14.35 26.81
N GLU A 61 -17.83 -14.93 27.98
CA GLU A 61 -18.68 -14.81 29.17
C GLU A 61 -18.15 -13.73 30.09
N MET A 62 -18.49 -12.47 29.80
CA MET A 62 -18.08 -11.33 30.63
C MET A 62 -19.30 -10.58 31.19
N PRO A 63 -19.20 -9.95 32.37
CA PRO A 63 -20.26 -9.12 32.92
C PRO A 63 -20.59 -7.92 32.01
N GLY A 64 -21.89 -7.71 31.76
CA GLY A 64 -22.39 -6.54 31.02
C GLY A 64 -22.47 -6.75 29.51
N ILE A 65 -21.33 -6.90 28.83
CA ILE A 65 -21.25 -7.12 27.38
C ILE A 65 -20.54 -8.44 27.10
N SER A 66 -21.12 -9.28 26.24
CA SER A 66 -20.48 -10.54 25.83
C SER A 66 -19.35 -10.28 24.82
N GLY A 67 -18.36 -11.16 24.75
CA GLY A 67 -17.30 -11.07 23.73
C GLY A 67 -17.84 -11.15 22.30
N LEU A 68 -19.00 -11.78 22.09
CA LEU A 68 -19.67 -11.86 20.79
C LEU A 68 -20.35 -10.54 20.42
N ASP A 69 -20.95 -9.85 21.38
CA ASP A 69 -21.52 -8.52 21.16
C ASP A 69 -20.42 -7.51 20.84
N LEU A 70 -19.30 -7.58 21.57
CA LEU A 70 -18.11 -6.78 21.30
C LEU A 70 -17.53 -7.07 19.90
N LEU A 71 -17.43 -8.34 19.50
CA LEU A 71 -16.98 -8.72 18.17
C LEU A 71 -17.86 -8.10 17.08
N LYS A 72 -19.19 -8.10 17.27
CA LYS A 72 -20.12 -7.51 16.31
C LYS A 72 -19.91 -6.01 16.16
N GLU A 73 -19.65 -5.31 17.26
CA GLU A 73 -19.34 -3.88 17.24
C GLU A 73 -17.99 -3.60 16.57
N LEU A 74 -16.96 -4.39 16.90
CA LEU A 74 -15.65 -4.31 16.27
C LEU A 74 -15.71 -4.56 14.76
N ARG A 75 -16.55 -5.48 14.27
CA ARG A 75 -16.71 -5.70 12.83
C ARG A 75 -17.36 -4.52 12.10
N GLY A 76 -18.13 -3.69 12.80
CA GLY A 76 -18.69 -2.45 12.26
C GLY A 76 -17.67 -1.32 12.16
N THR A 77 -16.77 -1.20 13.15
CA THR A 77 -15.80 -0.09 13.23
C THR A 77 -14.43 -0.44 12.66
N TYR A 78 -13.97 -1.68 12.84
CA TYR A 78 -12.66 -2.21 12.49
C TYR A 78 -12.80 -3.56 11.76
N PRO A 79 -13.34 -3.57 10.52
CA PRO A 79 -13.70 -4.81 9.83
C PRO A 79 -12.53 -5.78 9.69
N ASP A 80 -11.32 -5.27 9.50
CA ASP A 80 -10.11 -6.06 9.25
C ASP A 80 -9.30 -6.41 10.52
N LEU A 81 -9.67 -5.88 11.69
CA LEU A 81 -8.95 -6.15 12.94
C LEU A 81 -9.13 -7.62 13.33
N PRO A 82 -8.06 -8.41 13.45
CA PRO A 82 -8.19 -9.81 13.85
C PRO A 82 -8.71 -9.95 15.29
N VAL A 83 -9.71 -10.80 15.48
CA VAL A 83 -10.31 -11.06 16.80
C VAL A 83 -10.33 -12.56 17.10
N ALA A 84 -9.69 -12.94 18.20
CA ALA A 84 -9.79 -14.28 18.77
C ALA A 84 -10.73 -14.27 19.99
N VAL A 85 -11.55 -15.29 20.11
CA VAL A 85 -12.58 -15.39 21.15
C VAL A 85 -12.30 -16.59 22.04
N MET A 86 -12.28 -16.40 23.37
CA MET A 86 -12.04 -17.46 24.36
C MET A 86 -13.36 -17.99 24.92
N THR A 87 -13.44 -19.29 25.21
CA THR A 87 -14.64 -19.91 25.80
C THR A 87 -14.29 -21.05 26.74
N ALA A 88 -15.09 -21.23 27.80
CA ALA A 88 -14.98 -22.37 28.71
C ALA A 88 -15.67 -23.65 28.19
N HIS A 89 -16.57 -23.54 27.19
CA HIS A 89 -17.39 -24.67 26.72
C HIS A 89 -17.34 -24.85 25.20
N VAL A 90 -16.98 -26.06 24.74
CA VAL A 90 -16.94 -26.41 23.31
C VAL A 90 -18.35 -26.53 22.71
N SER A 91 -19.32 -26.96 23.52
CA SER A 91 -20.72 -27.10 23.14
C SER A 91 -21.46 -25.77 23.26
N ILE A 92 -21.49 -25.01 22.18
CA ILE A 92 -22.37 -23.85 22.05
C ILE A 92 -23.41 -24.19 20.98
N ASP A 93 -24.70 -24.02 21.34
CA ASP A 93 -25.87 -24.36 20.52
C ASP A 93 -25.83 -23.77 19.10
N TYR A 94 -26.60 -24.38 18.19
CA TYR A 94 -26.76 -24.00 16.78
C TYR A 94 -27.02 -22.50 16.55
N ALA A 95 -27.58 -21.79 17.55
CA ALA A 95 -27.82 -20.34 17.55
C ALA A 95 -26.54 -19.48 17.53
N VAL A 96 -25.38 -20.04 17.88
CA VAL A 96 -24.07 -19.34 17.91
C VAL A 96 -23.22 -19.61 16.65
N SER A 97 -23.66 -20.52 15.77
CA SER A 97 -22.95 -20.83 14.52
C SER A 97 -22.83 -19.64 13.56
N ALA A 98 -23.77 -18.70 13.59
CA ALA A 98 -23.77 -17.52 12.71
C ALA A 98 -22.81 -16.41 13.18
N LEU A 99 -22.48 -16.37 14.48
CA LEU A 99 -21.50 -15.43 15.05
C LEU A 99 -20.09 -16.03 15.07
N ARG A 100 -19.98 -17.36 15.12
CA ARG A 100 -18.71 -18.09 14.95
C ARG A 100 -18.01 -17.79 13.63
N SER A 101 -18.74 -17.49 12.56
CA SER A 101 -18.13 -17.12 11.27
C SER A 101 -17.45 -15.75 11.27
N GLN A 102 -17.68 -14.91 12.28
CA GLN A 102 -17.14 -13.55 12.33
C GLN A 102 -15.85 -13.42 13.14
N ALA A 103 -15.52 -14.39 14.00
CA ALA A 103 -14.24 -14.41 14.70
C ALA A 103 -13.16 -15.03 13.81
N ASP A 104 -11.92 -14.55 13.93
CA ASP A 104 -10.78 -15.14 13.21
C ASP A 104 -10.34 -16.47 13.85
N GLU A 105 -10.55 -16.65 15.16
CA GLU A 105 -10.30 -17.91 15.86
C GLU A 105 -11.11 -18.06 17.16
N PHE A 106 -11.36 -19.30 17.57
CA PHE A 106 -11.85 -19.67 18.89
C PHE A 106 -10.79 -20.42 19.71
N LEU A 107 -10.64 -20.01 20.97
CA LEU A 107 -9.77 -20.62 21.97
C LEU A 107 -10.62 -21.27 23.05
N THR A 108 -10.26 -22.49 23.46
CA THR A 108 -10.92 -23.19 24.56
C THR A 108 -10.09 -23.06 25.83
N LYS A 109 -10.71 -22.65 26.94
CA LYS A 109 -10.07 -22.60 28.25
C LYS A 109 -10.05 -24.03 28.85
N PRO A 110 -8.96 -24.47 29.49
CA PRO A 110 -7.70 -23.74 29.71
C PRO A 110 -6.79 -23.71 28.47
N ILE A 111 -6.15 -22.57 28.23
CA ILE A 111 -5.31 -22.35 27.03
C ILE A 111 -3.85 -22.69 27.35
N ALA A 112 -3.24 -23.59 26.58
CA ALA A 112 -1.82 -23.86 26.72
C ALA A 112 -0.98 -22.67 26.22
N SER A 113 0.10 -22.33 26.94
CA SER A 113 0.94 -21.17 26.59
C SER A 113 1.52 -21.25 25.18
N ALA A 114 1.80 -22.45 24.66
CA ALA A 114 2.33 -22.62 23.30
C ALA A 114 1.29 -22.25 22.24
N ASP A 115 0.03 -22.67 22.44
CA ASP A 115 -1.07 -22.39 21.50
C ASP A 115 -1.42 -20.91 21.50
N LEU A 116 -1.45 -20.28 22.69
CA LEU A 116 -1.67 -18.84 22.83
C LEU A 116 -0.59 -18.04 22.07
N VAL A 117 0.68 -18.39 22.22
CA VAL A 117 1.78 -17.70 21.53
C VAL A 117 1.68 -17.89 20.01
N ALA A 118 1.49 -19.13 19.55
CA ALA A 118 1.42 -19.43 18.11
C ALA A 118 0.26 -18.69 17.43
N LEU A 119 -0.90 -18.67 18.08
CA LEU A 119 -2.07 -17.94 17.60
C LEU A 119 -1.81 -16.43 17.53
N VAL A 120 -1.30 -15.85 18.62
CA VAL A 120 -1.08 -14.40 18.68
C VAL A 120 -0.05 -13.96 17.65
N THR A 121 1.05 -14.67 17.51
CA THR A 121 2.06 -14.35 16.49
C THR A 121 1.45 -14.38 15.08
N ARG A 122 0.59 -15.35 14.76
CA ARG A 122 -0.05 -15.44 13.45
C ARG A 122 -1.09 -14.33 13.21
N LEU A 123 -2.00 -14.12 14.15
CA LEU A 123 -3.10 -13.17 13.98
C LEU A 123 -2.62 -11.71 14.10
N ALA A 124 -1.71 -11.41 15.03
CA ALA A 124 -1.13 -10.07 15.13
C ALA A 124 -0.26 -9.74 13.91
N ALA A 125 0.45 -10.71 13.32
CA ALA A 125 1.15 -10.49 12.04
C ALA A 125 0.16 -10.13 10.92
N LYS A 126 -0.96 -10.85 10.80
CA LYS A 126 -2.03 -10.54 9.84
C LYS A 126 -2.57 -9.12 10.06
N GLY A 127 -2.93 -8.77 11.30
CA GLY A 127 -3.51 -7.45 11.61
C GLY A 127 -2.54 -6.30 11.38
N ARG A 128 -1.26 -6.50 11.71
CA ARG A 128 -0.20 -5.53 11.39
C ARG A 128 -0.05 -5.32 9.89
N LEU A 129 -0.02 -6.40 9.10
CA LEU A 129 0.07 -6.29 7.65
C LEU A 129 -1.10 -5.51 7.06
N THR A 130 -2.31 -5.75 7.54
CA THR A 130 -3.49 -4.98 7.10
C THR A 130 -3.39 -3.51 7.51
N LYS A 131 -2.93 -3.21 8.73
CA LYS A 131 -2.69 -1.83 9.18
C LYS A 131 -1.62 -1.11 8.38
N THR A 132 -0.47 -1.74 8.14
CA THR A 132 0.61 -1.16 7.32
C THR A 132 0.19 -0.99 5.86
N ALA A 133 -0.66 -1.87 5.33
CA ALA A 133 -1.26 -1.69 4.01
C ALA A 133 -2.25 -0.51 3.97
N GLN A 134 -2.78 -0.08 5.12
CA GLN A 134 -3.65 1.08 5.28
C GLN A 134 -2.89 2.35 5.67
N GLU A 135 -1.58 2.28 5.97
CA GLU A 135 -0.77 3.48 6.19
C GLU A 135 -0.59 4.25 4.88
N PRO A 136 -0.75 5.59 4.88
CA PRO A 136 -0.57 6.40 3.68
C PRO A 136 0.83 6.23 3.10
N GLN A 137 0.91 5.67 1.90
CA GLN A 137 2.15 5.52 1.15
C GLN A 137 2.54 6.85 0.49
N VAL A 138 3.82 6.99 0.19
CA VAL A 138 4.34 8.09 -0.63
C VAL A 138 4.62 7.57 -2.04
N VAL A 139 3.93 8.15 -3.01
CA VAL A 139 4.02 7.81 -4.44
C VAL A 139 4.76 8.92 -5.18
N LEU A 140 5.78 8.57 -5.95
CA LEU A 140 6.48 9.47 -6.87
C LEU A 140 6.27 9.01 -8.31
N ALA A 141 5.61 9.82 -9.13
CA ALA A 141 5.52 9.58 -10.57
C ALA A 141 6.49 10.52 -11.32
N ILE A 142 7.27 9.96 -12.24
CA ILE A 142 8.32 10.65 -12.96
C ILE A 142 7.98 10.67 -14.45
N GLY A 143 7.93 11.88 -15.03
CA GLY A 143 7.74 12.14 -16.45
C GLY A 143 8.93 12.87 -17.05
N ALA A 144 9.17 12.68 -18.34
CA ALA A 144 10.17 13.43 -19.08
C ALA A 144 9.62 14.82 -19.44
N HIS A 145 8.35 14.88 -19.79
CA HIS A 145 7.64 16.07 -20.24
C HIS A 145 6.31 16.25 -19.49
N PRO A 146 5.73 17.47 -19.51
CA PRO A 146 4.35 17.71 -19.12
C PRO A 146 3.41 16.77 -19.87
N ASP A 147 2.42 16.18 -19.20
CA ASP A 147 1.43 15.19 -19.70
C ASP A 147 1.79 13.70 -19.58
N ASP A 148 3.08 13.34 -19.54
CA ASP A 148 3.52 11.93 -19.57
C ASP A 148 2.88 11.09 -18.45
N VAL A 149 2.87 11.65 -17.23
CA VAL A 149 2.41 10.98 -16.02
C VAL A 149 0.90 10.85 -16.01
N GLU A 150 0.18 11.90 -16.40
CA GLU A 150 -1.28 11.95 -16.43
C GLU A 150 -1.83 10.98 -17.47
N ILE A 151 -1.16 10.86 -18.62
CA ILE A 151 -1.50 9.89 -19.66
C ILE A 151 -1.19 8.47 -19.18
N GLY A 152 -0.01 8.25 -18.62
CA GLY A 152 0.47 6.91 -18.25
C GLY A 152 -0.26 6.30 -17.06
N VAL A 153 -0.39 7.05 -15.97
CA VAL A 153 -0.85 6.56 -14.65
C VAL A 153 -1.83 7.51 -13.95
N GLY A 154 -2.46 8.46 -14.65
CA GLY A 154 -3.36 9.44 -14.04
C GLY A 154 -4.51 8.80 -13.23
N GLY A 155 -5.06 7.67 -13.68
CA GLY A 155 -6.10 6.94 -12.97
C GLY A 155 -5.59 6.29 -11.68
N ILE A 156 -4.44 5.63 -11.73
CA ILE A 156 -3.74 5.05 -10.58
C ILE A 156 -3.40 6.14 -9.55
N LEU A 157 -2.92 7.30 -9.98
CA LEU A 157 -2.59 8.40 -9.08
C LEU A 157 -3.82 8.98 -8.39
N ALA A 158 -4.93 9.15 -9.11
CA ALA A 158 -6.20 9.56 -8.53
C ALA A 158 -6.69 8.54 -7.48
N ALA A 159 -6.57 7.24 -7.78
CA ALA A 159 -6.90 6.18 -6.84
C ALA A 159 -6.00 6.21 -5.59
N HIS A 160 -4.69 6.42 -5.75
CA HIS A 160 -3.77 6.61 -4.63
C HIS A 160 -4.21 7.79 -3.76
N ARG A 161 -4.61 8.91 -4.36
CA ARG A 161 -4.98 10.09 -3.60
C ARG A 161 -6.29 9.91 -2.84
N ALA A 162 -7.27 9.24 -3.44
CA ALA A 162 -8.51 8.86 -2.78
C ALA A 162 -8.27 7.90 -1.60
N ALA A 163 -7.24 7.04 -1.67
CA ALA A 163 -6.81 6.17 -0.59
C ALA A 163 -5.97 6.89 0.50
N GLY A 164 -5.85 8.22 0.44
CA GLY A 164 -5.12 9.01 1.45
C GLY A 164 -3.60 9.06 1.24
N ASN A 165 -3.06 8.38 0.22
CA ASN A 165 -1.62 8.39 -0.08
C ASN A 165 -1.15 9.79 -0.48
N ARG A 166 0.13 10.07 -0.26
CA ARG A 166 0.77 11.31 -0.71
C ARG A 166 1.30 11.11 -2.12
N VAL A 167 0.82 11.91 -3.07
CA VAL A 167 1.24 11.84 -4.47
C VAL A 167 2.20 12.99 -4.79
N VAL A 168 3.30 12.66 -5.43
CA VAL A 168 4.31 13.59 -5.92
C VAL A 168 4.57 13.32 -7.40
N ILE A 169 4.67 14.38 -8.20
CA ILE A 169 5.02 14.32 -9.62
C ILE A 169 6.37 15.01 -9.80
N LEU A 170 7.26 14.40 -10.57
CA LEU A 170 8.50 15.00 -11.05
C LEU A 170 8.46 15.04 -12.58
N THR A 171 8.52 16.24 -13.13
CA THR A 171 8.62 16.47 -14.57
C THR A 171 9.98 17.06 -14.89
N LEU A 172 10.76 16.39 -15.75
CA LEU A 172 12.18 16.69 -15.93
C LEU A 172 12.49 17.83 -16.91
N SER A 173 11.60 18.10 -17.85
CA SER A 173 11.70 19.24 -18.77
C SER A 173 10.39 20.02 -18.81
N ARG A 174 10.45 21.29 -19.22
CA ARG A 174 9.23 22.11 -19.47
C ARG A 174 8.57 21.84 -20.82
N GLY A 175 9.15 20.95 -21.64
CA GLY A 175 8.55 20.58 -22.92
C GLY A 175 8.56 21.69 -23.99
N ALA A 176 9.58 22.55 -23.98
CA ALA A 176 9.70 23.75 -24.82
C ALA A 176 9.71 23.50 -26.34
N ARG A 177 9.86 22.25 -26.80
CA ARG A 177 9.76 21.89 -28.23
C ARG A 177 8.39 21.35 -28.63
N GLY A 178 7.55 20.98 -27.67
CA GLY A 178 6.19 20.48 -27.89
C GLY A 178 5.08 21.55 -27.82
N GLY A 179 5.43 22.79 -27.45
CA GLY A 179 4.52 23.92 -27.27
C GLY A 179 5.24 25.08 -26.59
N ASP A 180 4.51 26.13 -26.21
CA ASP A 180 5.07 27.20 -25.38
C ASP A 180 5.37 26.68 -23.96
N ALA A 181 6.57 26.94 -23.46
CA ALA A 181 7.04 26.39 -22.19
C ALA A 181 6.29 26.94 -20.98
N ASP A 182 5.85 28.20 -21.04
CA ASP A 182 5.11 28.84 -19.94
C ASP A 182 3.69 28.27 -19.88
N ASP A 183 3.04 28.08 -21.03
CA ASP A 183 1.72 27.44 -21.10
C ASP A 183 1.78 26.02 -20.53
N ARG A 184 2.72 25.19 -20.99
CA ARG A 184 2.86 23.80 -20.51
C ARG A 184 3.21 23.69 -19.03
N GLN A 185 3.93 24.67 -18.48
CA GLN A 185 4.20 24.74 -17.06
C GLN A 185 2.91 25.03 -16.27
N HIS A 186 2.09 25.98 -16.72
CA HIS A 186 0.80 26.28 -16.08
C HIS A 186 -0.15 25.07 -16.14
N GLU A 187 -0.20 24.36 -17.28
CA GLU A 187 -0.99 23.14 -17.45
C GLU A 187 -0.58 22.05 -16.44
N SER A 188 0.72 21.84 -16.27
CA SER A 188 1.26 20.87 -15.30
C SER A 188 0.90 21.23 -13.85
N LEU A 189 0.97 22.53 -13.51
CA LEU A 189 0.59 23.02 -12.20
C LEU A 189 -0.91 22.81 -11.95
N ALA A 190 -1.76 23.10 -12.94
CA ALA A 190 -3.20 22.88 -12.86
C ALA A 190 -3.55 21.39 -12.68
N ALA A 191 -2.90 20.50 -13.43
CA ALA A 191 -3.08 19.06 -13.29
C ALA A 191 -2.65 18.56 -11.90
N ALA A 192 -1.50 19.02 -11.40
CA ALA A 192 -1.02 18.66 -10.06
C ALA A 192 -1.95 19.19 -8.95
N GLU A 193 -2.46 20.41 -9.08
CA GLU A 193 -3.44 20.99 -8.14
C GLU A 193 -4.76 20.19 -8.15
N LEU A 194 -5.28 19.87 -9.34
CA LEU A 194 -6.49 19.07 -9.51
C LEU A 194 -6.35 17.68 -8.88
N LEU A 195 -5.18 17.05 -9.02
CA LEU A 195 -4.87 15.76 -8.41
C LEU A 195 -4.63 15.87 -6.90
N GLY A 196 -4.34 17.06 -6.37
CA GLY A 196 -3.85 17.23 -5.00
C GLY A 196 -2.45 16.63 -4.79
N ALA A 197 -1.60 16.73 -5.80
CA ALA A 197 -0.21 16.26 -5.83
C ALA A 197 0.79 17.42 -5.65
N ARG A 198 1.97 17.11 -5.12
CA ARG A 198 3.11 18.05 -5.13
C ARG A 198 3.87 17.90 -6.45
N LEU A 199 4.14 19.00 -7.15
CA LEU A 199 4.92 19.00 -8.39
C LEU A 199 6.35 19.49 -8.15
N PHE A 200 7.32 18.75 -8.70
CA PHE A 200 8.67 19.21 -8.99
C PHE A 200 8.79 19.39 -10.49
N MET A 201 9.03 20.63 -10.94
CA MET A 201 9.21 20.96 -12.35
C MET A 201 10.66 21.39 -12.58
N GLU A 202 11.39 20.60 -13.36
CA GLU A 202 12.78 20.86 -13.72
C GLU A 202 12.88 21.38 -15.16
N ASP A 203 14.06 21.85 -15.54
CA ASP A 203 14.28 22.58 -16.79
C ASP A 203 15.42 21.97 -17.61
N LEU A 204 15.42 20.63 -17.73
CA LEU A 204 16.33 19.96 -18.66
C LEU A 204 15.94 20.30 -20.10
N GLU A 205 16.93 20.34 -20.99
CA GLU A 205 16.69 20.64 -22.40
C GLU A 205 15.84 19.53 -23.03
N ASP A 206 14.64 19.91 -23.47
CA ASP A 206 13.68 19.06 -24.14
C ASP A 206 14.30 18.42 -25.40
N THR A 207 14.05 17.13 -25.60
CA THR A 207 14.63 16.24 -26.63
C THR A 207 16.12 15.94 -26.48
N GLN A 208 16.75 16.37 -25.37
CA GLN A 208 18.16 16.14 -25.08
C GLN A 208 18.40 15.62 -23.66
N ILE A 209 17.38 15.02 -23.03
CA ILE A 209 17.52 14.45 -21.69
C ILE A 209 18.53 13.29 -21.73
N SER A 210 19.55 13.35 -20.86
CA SER A 210 20.59 12.34 -20.70
C SER A 210 20.17 11.23 -19.74
N ALA A 211 20.65 10.00 -19.97
CA ALA A 211 20.50 8.87 -19.05
C ALA A 211 21.47 8.93 -17.84
N ALA A 212 22.41 9.87 -17.87
CA ALA A 212 23.41 10.12 -16.82
C ALA A 212 23.13 11.49 -16.16
N ASP A 213 24.13 12.04 -15.46
CA ASP A 213 24.02 13.38 -14.92
C ASP A 213 23.79 14.44 -16.01
N PRO A 214 22.99 15.49 -15.73
CA PRO A 214 22.42 15.84 -14.42
C PRO A 214 21.13 15.07 -14.02
N THR A 215 20.56 14.27 -14.93
CA THR A 215 19.26 13.62 -14.72
C THR A 215 19.23 12.70 -13.50
N VAL A 216 20.29 11.88 -13.33
CA VAL A 216 20.41 10.98 -12.18
C VAL A 216 20.44 11.78 -10.87
N GLY A 217 21.32 12.76 -10.76
CA GLY A 217 21.42 13.61 -9.57
C GLY A 217 20.11 14.35 -9.21
N ILE A 218 19.34 14.79 -10.21
CA ILE A 218 18.02 15.40 -9.98
C ILE A 218 17.04 14.40 -9.37
N ILE A 219 16.93 13.21 -9.96
CA ILE A 219 16.02 12.17 -9.45
C ILE A 219 16.45 11.72 -8.05
N GLU A 220 17.75 11.55 -7.80
CA GLU A 220 18.29 11.20 -6.48
C GLU A 220 17.95 12.25 -5.42
N ARG A 221 18.07 13.56 -5.75
CA ARG A 221 17.67 14.65 -4.86
C ARG A 221 16.19 14.55 -4.49
N VAL A 222 15.31 14.36 -5.48
CA VAL A 222 13.86 14.27 -5.24
C VAL A 222 13.52 13.01 -4.44
N ILE A 223 14.13 11.86 -4.73
CA ILE A 223 13.94 10.63 -3.95
C ILE A 223 14.40 10.83 -2.50
N ALA A 224 15.53 11.48 -2.27
CA ALA A 224 16.03 11.77 -0.92
C ALA A 224 15.08 12.69 -0.14
N GLU A 225 14.50 13.69 -0.80
CA GLU A 225 13.55 14.63 -0.19
C GLU A 225 12.19 13.97 0.09
N VAL A 226 11.65 13.27 -0.90
CA VAL A 226 10.29 12.71 -0.89
C VAL A 226 10.21 11.41 -0.08
N ARG A 227 11.27 10.60 -0.13
CA ARG A 227 11.34 9.23 0.41
C ARG A 227 10.14 8.37 -0.05
N PRO A 228 9.98 8.13 -1.37
CA PRO A 228 8.84 7.40 -1.91
C PRO A 228 8.92 5.90 -1.60
N ASP A 229 7.75 5.30 -1.36
CA ASP A 229 7.56 3.86 -1.28
C ASP A 229 7.43 3.25 -2.68
N ILE A 230 6.77 3.99 -3.58
CA ILE A 230 6.45 3.58 -4.95
C ILE A 230 6.96 4.64 -5.93
N VAL A 231 7.65 4.20 -6.98
CA VAL A 231 8.01 5.04 -8.13
C VAL A 231 7.33 4.52 -9.40
N TYR A 232 6.67 5.43 -10.12
CA TYR A 232 6.18 5.23 -11.48
C TYR A 232 7.05 6.01 -12.47
N THR A 233 7.49 5.38 -13.56
CA THR A 233 8.34 6.03 -14.58
C THR A 233 8.08 5.45 -15.98
N HIS A 234 8.77 5.96 -17.00
CA HIS A 234 8.71 5.43 -18.37
C HIS A 234 9.22 3.99 -18.50
N SER A 235 8.76 3.25 -19.50
CA SER A 235 9.33 1.93 -19.86
C SER A 235 10.64 2.08 -20.66
N ALA A 236 11.47 1.03 -20.68
CA ALA A 236 12.60 0.93 -21.60
C ALA A 236 12.14 0.83 -23.07
N HIS A 237 10.92 0.33 -23.29
CA HIS A 237 10.36 0.00 -24.60
C HIS A 237 9.68 1.19 -25.28
N GLU A 238 10.39 2.31 -25.36
CA GLU A 238 9.89 3.61 -25.81
C GLU A 238 10.52 4.04 -27.14
N ARG A 239 9.73 4.67 -28.03
CA ARG A 239 10.28 5.31 -29.24
C ARG A 239 10.97 6.63 -28.92
N HIS A 240 10.47 7.37 -27.94
CA HIS A 240 11.03 8.67 -27.56
C HIS A 240 12.34 8.50 -26.80
N GLN A 241 13.39 9.26 -27.16
CA GLN A 241 14.70 9.10 -26.53
C GLN A 241 14.73 9.55 -25.08
N ASP A 242 14.04 10.65 -24.76
CA ASP A 242 13.98 11.18 -23.41
C ASP A 242 13.30 10.20 -22.46
N HIS A 243 12.24 9.50 -22.90
CA HIS A 243 11.55 8.51 -22.06
C HIS A 243 12.51 7.36 -21.71
N ARG A 244 13.31 6.88 -22.69
CA ARG A 244 14.35 5.86 -22.43
C ARG A 244 15.44 6.37 -21.49
N ALA A 245 15.84 7.64 -21.63
CA ALA A 245 16.85 8.25 -20.77
C ALA A 245 16.35 8.39 -19.33
N VAL A 246 15.12 8.87 -19.14
CA VAL A 246 14.46 8.99 -17.83
C VAL A 246 14.25 7.63 -17.19
N HIS A 247 13.84 6.61 -17.96
CA HIS A 247 13.77 5.23 -17.50
C HIS A 247 15.13 4.78 -16.90
N ALA A 248 16.21 4.89 -17.68
CA ALA A 248 17.53 4.45 -17.25
C ALA A 248 18.04 5.22 -16.02
N ALA A 249 17.88 6.55 -16.01
CA ALA A 249 18.27 7.39 -14.88
C ALA A 249 17.46 7.06 -13.62
N THR A 250 16.15 6.81 -13.76
CA THR A 250 15.28 6.42 -12.65
C THR A 250 15.74 5.11 -12.02
N LEU A 251 16.09 4.10 -12.80
CA LEU A 251 16.54 2.80 -12.25
C LEU A 251 17.85 2.91 -11.46
N ILE A 252 18.73 3.83 -11.86
CA ILE A 252 19.97 4.12 -11.13
C ILE A 252 19.66 4.84 -9.81
N ALA A 253 18.78 5.84 -9.84
CA ALA A 253 18.45 6.66 -8.67
C ALA A 253 17.57 5.92 -7.64
N ALA A 254 16.62 5.08 -8.10
CA ALA A 254 15.59 4.45 -7.27
C ALA A 254 16.02 3.11 -6.64
N ARG A 255 17.33 2.82 -6.55
CA ARG A 255 17.87 1.55 -6.02
C ARG A 255 17.31 1.18 -4.63
N ALA A 256 17.09 2.17 -3.78
CA ALA A 256 16.56 1.98 -2.41
C ALA A 256 15.03 1.95 -2.32
N VAL A 257 14.30 2.36 -3.36
CA VAL A 257 12.82 2.39 -3.36
C VAL A 257 12.26 0.97 -3.39
N ARG A 258 11.21 0.69 -2.61
CA ARG A 258 10.60 -0.66 -2.49
C ARG A 258 10.01 -1.15 -3.81
N THR A 259 9.22 -0.30 -4.45
CA THR A 259 8.48 -0.66 -5.66
C THR A 259 8.77 0.33 -6.78
N VAL A 260 9.17 -0.18 -7.94
CA VAL A 260 9.41 0.60 -9.16
C VAL A 260 8.66 -0.05 -10.32
N CYS A 261 7.75 0.70 -10.91
CA CYS A 261 6.89 0.27 -12.00
C CYS A 261 7.01 1.24 -13.19
N CYS A 262 6.95 0.69 -14.39
CA CYS A 262 6.98 1.44 -15.64
C CYS A 262 5.58 1.51 -16.25
N TYR A 263 5.17 2.70 -16.67
CA TYR A 263 3.87 2.93 -17.31
C TYR A 263 3.96 2.95 -18.82
N GLN A 264 2.79 2.78 -19.46
CA GLN A 264 2.68 2.91 -20.91
C GLN A 264 2.45 4.37 -21.30
N SER A 265 3.41 4.98 -22.00
CA SER A 265 3.19 6.26 -22.67
C SER A 265 2.67 6.05 -24.11
N PRO A 266 2.21 7.10 -24.80
CA PRO A 266 1.83 7.04 -26.23
C PRO A 266 2.99 6.64 -27.16
N SER A 267 4.24 6.82 -26.75
CA SER A 267 5.41 6.42 -27.55
C SER A 267 5.88 5.00 -27.27
N ALA A 268 5.24 4.28 -26.34
CA ALA A 268 5.54 2.89 -26.05
C ALA A 268 5.41 2.03 -27.32
N THR A 269 6.36 1.13 -27.50
CA THR A 269 6.41 0.19 -28.61
C THR A 269 5.58 -1.05 -28.31
N ILE A 270 5.41 -1.92 -29.31
CA ILE A 270 4.77 -3.23 -29.13
C ILE A 270 5.56 -4.17 -28.20
N ASP A 271 6.80 -3.83 -27.88
CA ASP A 271 7.62 -4.58 -26.93
C ASP A 271 7.31 -4.24 -25.46
N PHE A 272 6.47 -3.22 -25.20
CA PHE A 272 5.96 -2.97 -23.86
C PHE A 272 5.16 -4.18 -23.34
N ARG A 273 5.65 -4.80 -22.27
CA ARG A 273 5.13 -6.06 -21.72
C ARG A 273 4.69 -5.85 -20.27
N PRO A 274 3.50 -5.29 -20.04
CA PRO A 274 3.00 -5.09 -18.69
C PRO A 274 2.75 -6.43 -18.02
N THR A 275 3.09 -6.51 -16.74
CA THR A 275 2.91 -7.69 -15.88
C THR A 275 1.89 -7.42 -14.77
N ARG A 276 1.44 -6.17 -14.62
CA ARG A 276 0.44 -5.74 -13.65
C ARG A 276 -0.61 -4.88 -14.36
N PHE A 277 -1.87 -5.09 -14.02
CA PHE A 277 -3.01 -4.38 -14.59
C PHE A 277 -3.83 -3.83 -13.43
N VAL A 278 -3.83 -2.50 -13.28
CA VAL A 278 -4.47 -1.85 -12.13
C VAL A 278 -5.85 -1.36 -12.55
N PRO A 279 -6.94 -1.86 -11.93
CA PRO A 279 -8.28 -1.33 -12.19
C PRO A 279 -8.36 0.13 -11.78
N ILE A 280 -8.92 0.95 -12.66
CA ILE A 280 -9.17 2.39 -12.42
C ILE A 280 -10.67 2.71 -12.51
N ASP A 281 -11.53 1.70 -12.32
CA ASP A 281 -12.97 1.86 -12.20
C ASP A 281 -13.30 2.91 -11.12
N GLY A 282 -14.11 3.91 -11.47
CA GLY A 282 -14.41 5.06 -10.61
C GLY A 282 -13.40 6.21 -10.70
N PHE A 283 -12.28 6.05 -11.42
CA PHE A 283 -11.23 7.06 -11.57
C PHE A 283 -10.94 7.47 -13.02
N THR A 284 -11.68 6.93 -13.99
CA THR A 284 -11.55 7.29 -15.42
C THR A 284 -11.84 8.76 -15.69
N ASP A 285 -12.87 9.32 -15.05
CA ASP A 285 -13.25 10.73 -15.22
C ASP A 285 -12.18 11.66 -14.64
N ALA A 286 -11.57 11.28 -13.51
CA ALA A 286 -10.45 11.99 -12.93
C ALA A 286 -9.24 11.96 -13.87
N LYS A 287 -8.89 10.79 -14.43
CA LYS A 287 -7.83 10.68 -15.45
C LYS A 287 -8.08 11.61 -16.63
N LEU A 288 -9.29 11.59 -17.20
CA LEU A 288 -9.63 12.44 -18.33
C LEU A 288 -9.58 13.93 -17.96
N ALA A 289 -9.93 14.29 -16.72
CA ALA A 289 -9.81 15.66 -16.23
C ALA A 289 -8.36 16.13 -16.13
N LEU A 290 -7.45 15.26 -15.67
CA LEU A 290 -6.01 15.55 -15.66
C LEU A 290 -5.46 15.77 -17.07
N ILE A 291 -5.82 14.90 -18.02
CA ILE A 291 -5.37 15.02 -19.42
C ILE A 291 -5.91 16.31 -20.06
N ARG A 292 -7.15 16.70 -19.74
CA ARG A 292 -7.74 17.96 -20.23
C ARG A 292 -7.03 19.22 -19.74
N CYS A 293 -6.24 19.16 -18.66
CA CYS A 293 -5.43 20.31 -18.24
C CYS A 293 -4.39 20.70 -19.29
N PHE A 294 -4.01 19.79 -20.21
CA PHE A 294 -3.01 20.03 -21.25
C PHE A 294 -3.68 20.44 -22.57
N GLU A 295 -4.51 21.48 -22.54
CA GLU A 295 -5.31 21.94 -23.68
C GLU A 295 -4.45 22.20 -24.92
N SER A 296 -3.24 22.78 -24.73
CA SER A 296 -2.28 23.06 -25.80
C SER A 296 -1.85 21.82 -26.59
N GLN A 297 -1.98 20.62 -26.00
CA GLN A 297 -1.64 19.35 -26.63
C GLN A 297 -2.89 18.63 -27.18
N THR A 298 -4.03 18.74 -26.49
CA THR A 298 -5.24 17.95 -26.81
C THR A 298 -5.84 18.25 -28.19
N GLU A 299 -5.78 19.48 -28.68
CA GLU A 299 -6.30 19.83 -30.01
C GLU A 299 -5.42 19.30 -31.17
N VAL A 300 -4.16 18.96 -30.87
CA VAL A 300 -3.17 18.59 -31.88
C VAL A 300 -2.90 17.08 -31.91
N ARG A 301 -3.15 16.38 -30.80
CA ARG A 301 -2.70 14.99 -30.62
C ARG A 301 -3.87 14.03 -30.39
N ALA A 302 -4.20 13.25 -31.44
CA ALA A 302 -5.30 12.28 -31.43
C ALA A 302 -5.26 11.24 -30.28
N TYR A 303 -4.07 10.93 -29.75
CA TYR A 303 -3.95 9.99 -28.63
C TYR A 303 -4.39 10.56 -27.27
N LEU A 304 -4.60 11.88 -27.19
CA LEU A 304 -5.16 12.55 -26.00
C LEU A 304 -6.69 12.61 -26.03
N GLU A 305 -7.31 12.23 -27.16
CA GLU A 305 -8.76 12.18 -27.25
C GLU A 305 -9.35 11.21 -26.20
N PRO A 306 -10.44 11.59 -25.51
CA PRO A 306 -11.02 10.76 -24.45
C PRO A 306 -11.31 9.33 -24.89
N ASP A 307 -11.82 9.14 -26.11
CA ASP A 307 -12.15 7.82 -26.64
C ASP A 307 -10.91 6.95 -26.82
N PHE A 308 -9.78 7.52 -27.25
CA PHE A 308 -8.52 6.78 -27.38
C PHE A 308 -7.98 6.34 -26.01
N VAL A 309 -8.00 7.26 -25.03
CA VAL A 309 -7.56 6.99 -23.66
C VAL A 309 -8.42 5.89 -23.03
N LEU A 310 -9.74 6.00 -23.14
CA LEU A 310 -10.68 5.02 -22.61
C LEU A 310 -10.61 3.68 -23.34
N ALA A 311 -10.44 3.67 -24.66
CA ALA A 311 -10.28 2.44 -25.44
C ALA A 311 -9.00 1.69 -25.04
N THR A 312 -7.91 2.42 -24.78
CA THR A 312 -6.65 1.84 -24.28
C THR A 312 -6.85 1.23 -22.90
N ALA A 313 -7.49 1.94 -21.98
CA ALA A 313 -7.78 1.42 -20.64
C ALA A 313 -8.71 0.19 -20.68
N ARG A 314 -9.70 0.21 -21.58
CA ARG A 314 -10.62 -0.90 -21.84
C ARG A 314 -9.92 -2.11 -22.44
N TYR A 315 -8.96 -1.89 -23.34
CA TYR A 315 -8.16 -2.97 -23.92
C TYR A 315 -7.39 -3.72 -22.83
N TRP A 316 -6.72 -3.00 -21.94
CA TRP A 316 -5.93 -3.63 -20.87
C TRP A 316 -6.79 -4.28 -19.79
N SER A 317 -8.03 -3.84 -19.60
CA SER A 317 -8.94 -4.45 -18.63
C SER A 317 -9.22 -5.93 -18.92
N ARG A 318 -8.99 -6.41 -20.15
CA ARG A 318 -9.09 -7.85 -20.49
C ARG A 318 -8.12 -8.75 -19.73
N PHE A 319 -7.05 -8.17 -19.17
CA PHE A 319 -6.04 -8.87 -18.37
C PHE A 319 -6.15 -8.58 -16.87
N GLY A 320 -6.95 -7.58 -16.48
CA GLY A 320 -7.17 -7.19 -15.09
C GLY A 320 -8.57 -7.57 -14.60
N GLY A 321 -8.91 -7.15 -13.38
CA GLY A 321 -10.29 -7.06 -12.92
C GLY A 321 -10.91 -5.72 -13.33
N GLY A 322 -12.24 -5.65 -13.48
CA GLY A 322 -12.94 -4.38 -13.74
C GLY A 322 -13.13 -4.02 -15.22
N THR A 323 -13.51 -2.77 -15.48
CA THR A 323 -13.92 -2.28 -16.81
C THR A 323 -12.87 -1.43 -17.50
N SER A 324 -11.93 -0.85 -16.75
CA SER A 324 -10.86 0.02 -17.25
C SER A 324 -9.59 -0.23 -16.44
N CYS A 325 -8.44 -0.39 -17.09
CA CYS A 325 -7.18 -0.63 -16.40
C CYS A 325 -6.03 0.20 -16.97
N GLU A 326 -5.11 0.60 -16.09
CA GLU A 326 -3.79 1.08 -16.49
C GLU A 326 -2.76 -0.06 -16.38
N PRO A 327 -1.98 -0.32 -17.44
CA PRO A 327 -0.97 -1.37 -17.44
C PRO A 327 0.35 -0.87 -16.83
N LEU A 328 1.03 -1.74 -16.09
CA LEU A 328 2.35 -1.49 -15.52
C LEU A 328 3.30 -2.65 -15.80
N GLU A 329 4.53 -2.32 -16.17
CA GLU A 329 5.67 -3.24 -16.18
C GLU A 329 6.41 -3.13 -14.84
N VAL A 330 6.38 -4.19 -14.03
CA VAL A 330 7.03 -4.19 -12.71
C VAL A 330 8.52 -4.46 -12.86
N ILE A 331 9.36 -3.48 -12.50
CA ILE A 331 10.83 -3.63 -12.51
C ILE A 331 11.34 -4.18 -11.18
N LYS A 332 10.78 -3.68 -10.09
CA LYS A 332 11.15 -4.06 -8.73
C LYS A 332 9.90 -4.03 -7.88
N ASP A 333 9.67 -5.11 -7.14
CA ASP A 333 8.69 -5.12 -6.06
C ASP A 333 9.27 -5.94 -4.91
N THR A 334 9.59 -5.26 -3.80
CA THR A 334 10.09 -5.92 -2.59
C THR A 334 9.00 -6.07 -1.53
N VAL A 335 7.72 -5.88 -1.89
CA VAL A 335 6.61 -6.28 -1.02
C VAL A 335 6.77 -7.77 -0.73
N ASP A 336 6.78 -8.09 0.57
CA ASP A 336 7.15 -9.36 1.15
C ASP A 336 6.64 -10.60 0.36
N ILE A 337 7.53 -11.14 -0.48
CA ILE A 337 7.67 -12.60 -0.59
C ILE A 337 8.48 -13.06 0.64
N SER A 338 8.13 -12.59 1.85
CA SER A 338 8.83 -12.97 3.06
C SER A 338 8.25 -14.28 3.56
N VAL A 339 9.06 -15.32 3.47
CA VAL A 339 9.07 -16.32 4.53
C VAL A 339 9.28 -15.54 5.84
N PRO A 340 8.43 -15.72 6.88
CA PRO A 340 8.56 -14.98 8.13
C PRO A 340 10.00 -15.02 8.62
N ALA A 341 10.57 -13.89 9.07
CA ALA A 341 11.96 -13.83 9.53
C ALA A 341 12.28 -14.89 10.61
N SER A 342 11.28 -15.31 11.39
CA SER A 342 11.37 -16.42 12.35
C SER A 342 11.73 -17.77 11.73
N SER A 343 11.43 -17.98 10.45
CA SER A 343 11.78 -19.19 9.69
C SER A 343 13.22 -19.16 9.17
N ILE A 344 13.81 -17.98 8.99
CA ILE A 344 15.19 -17.80 8.53
C ILE A 344 16.17 -18.09 9.68
N THR A 345 15.84 -17.67 10.91
CA THR A 345 16.68 -17.88 12.09
C THR A 345 16.74 -19.34 12.54
N ASN A 346 15.68 -20.13 12.33
CA ASN A 346 15.65 -21.55 12.69
C ASN A 346 16.50 -22.43 11.77
N ALA A 347 16.66 -22.07 10.49
CA ALA A 347 17.49 -22.83 9.56
C ALA A 347 19.00 -22.68 9.85
N ALA A 348 19.42 -21.57 10.45
CA ALA A 348 20.83 -21.33 10.81
C ALA A 348 21.30 -22.14 12.03
N ARG A 349 20.38 -22.60 12.90
CA ARG A 349 20.72 -23.45 14.07
C ARG A 349 20.79 -24.94 13.76
N LEU A 350 20.13 -25.41 12.70
CA LEU A 350 20.07 -26.84 12.36
C LEU A 350 21.30 -27.37 11.59
N LYS A 351 22.30 -26.53 11.30
CA LYS A 351 23.59 -26.94 10.68
C LYS A 351 24.73 -27.11 11.69
N GLY A 352 24.45 -27.04 13.00
CA GLY A 352 25.45 -27.06 14.08
C GLY A 352 25.67 -28.40 14.78
N GLU A 353 25.03 -29.50 14.35
CA GLU A 353 25.27 -30.82 14.94
C GLU A 353 25.56 -31.84 13.82
N ARG A 354 26.80 -32.32 13.79
CA ARG A 354 27.21 -33.55 13.11
C ARG A 354 27.81 -34.49 14.16
N PRO A 355 27.65 -35.81 13.97
CA PRO A 355 27.58 -36.84 15.02
C PRO A 355 28.86 -37.01 15.84
#